data_AF-A0A3S4LTH0-F1
#
_entry.id   AF-A0A3S4LTH0-F1
#
_cell.length_a   1.000
_cell.length_b   1.000
_cell.length_c   1.000
_cell.angle_alpha   90.00
_cell.angle_beta   90.00
_cell.angle_gamma   90.00
#
_symmetry.space_group_name_H-M   'P 1'
#
loop_
_entity.id
_entity.type
_entity.pdbx_description
1 polymer ?
#
loop_
_entity_poly.entity_id
_entity_poly.type
_entity_poly.pdbx_seq_one_letter_code
_entity_poly.pdbx_strand_id
1 'polypeptide(L)'
;MSIERQAEEVRRVKKHESGVVTDPQTVLPTTTLHEVKALTERNGFAGYPVVTEDNELVGIITGRDVRFVTDLNQPVSVYMTPKERLVTVS
;
A
#
# COMPACT_ATOMS: atom_id res chain seq x y z
N MET A 1 28.74 9.98 -4.05
CA MET A 1 27.52 9.17 -3.79
C MET A 1 27.95 8.06 -2.83
N SER A 2 27.27 7.89 -1.69
CA SER A 2 27.61 6.81 -0.75
C SER A 2 27.03 5.48 -1.22
N ILE A 3 27.51 4.36 -0.65
CA ILE A 3 27.01 3.02 -0.96
C ILE A 3 25.51 2.92 -0.62
N GLU A 4 25.10 3.51 0.50
CA GLU A 4 23.72 3.51 0.97
C GLU A 4 22.81 4.26 -0.02
N ARG A 5 23.26 5.44 -0.48
CA ARG A 5 22.51 6.25 -1.44
C ARG A 5 22.40 5.56 -2.80
N GLN A 6 23.45 4.90 -3.26
CA GLN A 6 23.39 4.12 -4.50
C GLN A 6 22.45 2.93 -4.40
N ALA A 7 22.46 2.22 -3.26
CA ALA A 7 21.55 1.11 -3.01
C ALA A 7 20.08 1.55 -2.98
N GLU A 8 19.79 2.71 -2.42
CA GLU A 8 18.44 3.30 -2.42
C GLU A 8 17.97 3.63 -3.84
N GLU A 9 18.83 4.22 -4.67
CA GLU A 9 18.54 4.52 -6.07
C GLU A 9 18.28 3.24 -6.89
N VAL A 10 19.10 2.20 -6.71
CA VAL A 10 18.89 0.89 -7.36
C VAL A 10 17.56 0.27 -6.94
N ARG A 11 17.24 0.28 -5.64
CA ARG A 11 15.95 -0.24 -5.13
C ARG A 11 14.77 0.54 -5.70
N ARG A 12 14.87 1.85 -5.83
CA ARG A 12 13.80 2.70 -6.39
C ARG A 12 13.49 2.33 -7.84
N VAL A 13 14.52 2.12 -8.66
CA VAL A 13 14.35 1.73 -10.07
C VAL A 13 13.84 0.29 -10.19
N LYS A 14 14.39 -0.64 -9.41
CA LYS A 14 13.98 -2.05 -9.45
C LYS A 14 12.58 -2.31 -8.91
N LYS A 15 12.06 -1.45 -8.03
CA LYS A 15 10.66 -1.53 -7.59
C LYS A 15 9.64 -1.16 -8.67
N HIS A 16 10.05 -0.47 -9.74
CA HIS A 16 9.19 -0.16 -10.89
C HIS A 16 9.16 -1.33 -11.89
N GLU A 17 8.83 -2.52 -11.40
CA GLU A 17 8.73 -3.73 -12.22
C GLU A 17 7.34 -3.84 -12.86
N SER A 18 7.31 -4.10 -14.17
CA SER A 18 6.11 -4.50 -14.90
C SER A 18 5.97 -6.02 -14.80
N GLY A 19 5.01 -6.54 -14.02
CA GLY A 19 4.82 -7.98 -13.85
C GLY A 19 4.13 -8.33 -12.52
N VAL A 20 4.54 -9.44 -11.91
CA VAL A 20 4.09 -9.86 -10.56
C VAL A 20 5.05 -9.29 -9.53
N VAL A 21 4.54 -8.48 -8.61
CA VAL A 21 5.32 -7.92 -7.49
C VAL A 21 5.50 -9.00 -6.41
N THR A 22 6.75 -9.36 -6.11
CA THR A 22 7.10 -10.45 -5.18
C THR A 22 7.03 -10.05 -3.70
N ASP A 23 7.36 -8.80 -3.39
CA ASP A 23 7.36 -8.24 -2.03
C ASP A 23 6.62 -6.89 -2.03
N PRO A 24 5.27 -6.91 -2.11
CA PRO A 24 4.49 -5.67 -2.15
C PRO A 24 4.52 -5.00 -0.78
N GLN A 25 4.56 -3.67 -0.78
CA GLN A 25 4.36 -2.93 0.46
C GLN A 25 2.90 -3.03 0.89
N THR A 26 2.66 -3.48 2.12
CA THR A 26 1.33 -3.67 2.70
C THR A 26 1.06 -2.66 3.82
N VAL A 27 -0.21 -2.58 4.24
CA VAL A 27 -0.65 -1.80 5.40
C VAL A 27 -1.56 -2.66 6.29
N LEU A 28 -1.70 -2.28 7.56
CA LEU A 28 -2.62 -2.95 8.48
C LEU A 28 -4.03 -2.37 8.35
N PRO A 29 -5.09 -3.10 8.77
CA PRO A 29 -6.45 -2.58 8.73
C PRO A 29 -6.62 -1.37 9.67
N THR A 30 -5.82 -1.33 10.73
CA THR A 30 -5.76 -0.26 11.74
C THR A 30 -4.93 0.94 11.32
N THR A 31 -4.12 0.83 10.25
CA THR A 31 -3.37 1.96 9.70
C THR A 31 -4.32 3.09 9.35
N THR A 32 -3.96 4.32 9.69
CA THR A 32 -4.79 5.50 9.40
C THR A 32 -4.66 5.93 7.95
N LEU A 33 -5.70 6.58 7.41
CA LEU A 33 -5.61 7.15 6.06
C LEU A 33 -4.55 8.25 5.95
N HIS A 34 -4.23 8.93 7.04
CA HIS A 34 -3.13 9.89 7.12
C HIS A 34 -1.78 9.21 6.81
N GLU A 35 -1.51 8.05 7.42
CA GLU A 35 -0.29 7.27 7.15
C GLU A 35 -0.26 6.76 5.72
N VAL A 36 -1.38 6.25 5.18
CA VAL A 36 -1.46 5.81 3.78
C VAL A 36 -1.19 6.95 2.81
N LYS A 37 -1.67 8.17 3.11
CA LYS A 37 -1.39 9.36 2.31
C LYS A 37 0.11 9.69 2.30
N ALA A 38 0.76 9.65 3.48
CA ALA A 38 2.19 9.87 3.58
C ALA A 38 3.00 8.79 2.82
N LEU A 39 2.58 7.53 2.88
CA LEU A 39 3.17 6.45 2.07
C LEU A 39 3.01 6.72 0.57
N THR A 40 1.84 7.17 0.16
CA THR A 40 1.56 7.50 -1.25
C THR A 40 2.47 8.60 -1.77
N GLU A 41 2.62 9.69 -1.01
CA GLU A 41 3.51 10.81 -1.35
C GLU A 41 4.98 10.38 -1.42
N ARG A 42 5.41 9.52 -0.48
CA ARG A 42 6.78 9.00 -0.42
C ARG A 42 7.09 8.04 -1.57
N ASN A 43 6.15 7.15 -1.89
CA ASN A 43 6.38 6.01 -2.77
C ASN A 43 6.00 6.28 -4.24
N GLY A 44 5.13 7.28 -4.49
CA GLY A 44 4.66 7.62 -5.84
C GLY A 44 3.55 6.72 -6.38
N PHE A 45 3.01 5.81 -5.56
CA PHE A 45 1.85 4.97 -5.90
C PHE A 45 0.85 4.92 -4.75
N ALA A 46 -0.44 4.72 -5.09
CA ALA A 46 -1.55 4.89 -4.16
C ALA A 46 -2.32 3.59 -3.86
N GLY A 47 -1.77 2.41 -4.17
CA GLY A 47 -2.41 1.12 -3.98
C GLY A 47 -1.62 0.22 -3.02
N TYR A 48 -2.28 -0.27 -1.97
CA TYR A 48 -1.65 -1.10 -0.94
C TYR A 48 -2.56 -2.30 -0.62
N PRO A 49 -2.06 -3.55 -0.66
CA PRO A 49 -2.73 -4.67 -0.04
C PRO A 49 -2.85 -4.43 1.48
N VAL A 50 -4.00 -4.78 2.02
CA VAL A 50 -4.27 -4.70 3.47
C VAL A 50 -4.17 -6.11 4.04
N VAL A 51 -3.29 -6.30 5.01
CA VAL A 51 -3.00 -7.60 5.61
C VAL A 51 -3.12 -7.55 7.12
N THR A 52 -3.40 -8.69 7.77
CA THR A 52 -3.32 -8.82 9.23
C THR A 52 -1.87 -8.84 9.71
N GLU A 53 -1.64 -8.79 11.03
CA GLU A 53 -0.30 -8.98 11.59
C GLU A 53 0.31 -10.36 11.26
N ASP A 54 -0.54 -11.37 11.05
CA ASP A 54 -0.16 -12.71 10.60
C ASP A 54 0.08 -12.78 9.08
N ASN A 55 0.14 -11.63 8.40
CA ASN A 55 0.35 -11.49 6.95
C ASN A 55 -0.75 -12.10 6.08
N GLU A 56 -1.98 -12.20 6.61
CA GLU A 56 -3.13 -12.67 5.84
C GLU A 56 -3.79 -11.51 5.09
N LEU A 57 -3.98 -11.66 3.77
CA LEU A 57 -4.73 -10.68 2.97
C LEU A 57 -6.17 -10.55 3.48
N VAL A 58 -6.61 -9.33 3.74
CA VAL A 58 -7.99 -8.98 4.14
C VAL A 58 -8.64 -7.91 3.25
N GLY A 59 -7.87 -7.23 2.40
CA GLY A 59 -8.43 -6.26 1.47
C GLY A 59 -7.37 -5.53 0.64
N ILE A 60 -7.81 -4.48 -0.05
CA ILE A 60 -6.94 -3.54 -0.77
C ILE A 60 -7.47 -2.13 -0.59
N ILE A 61 -6.56 -1.17 -0.39
CA ILE A 61 -6.88 0.26 -0.40
C ILE A 61 -6.19 0.93 -1.57
N THR A 62 -6.92 1.77 -2.30
CA THR A 62 -6.43 2.49 -3.47
C THR A 62 -6.67 3.99 -3.33
N GLY A 63 -5.96 4.79 -4.13
CA GLY A 63 -6.17 6.24 -4.19
C GLY A 63 -7.61 6.66 -4.52
N ARG A 64 -8.40 5.78 -5.17
CA ARG A 64 -9.81 6.06 -5.46
C ARG A 64 -10.70 5.92 -4.24
N ASP A 65 -10.39 5.00 -3.34
CA ASP A 65 -11.15 4.76 -2.10
C ASP A 65 -11.03 5.96 -1.14
N VAL A 66 -9.88 6.65 -1.17
CA VAL A 66 -9.58 7.78 -0.27
C VAL A 66 -9.79 9.16 -0.89
N ARG A 67 -10.12 9.24 -2.20
CA ARG A 67 -10.13 10.49 -2.97
C ARG A 67 -11.00 11.60 -2.38
N PHE A 68 -12.11 11.22 -1.77
CA PHE A 68 -13.11 12.14 -1.22
C PHE A 68 -13.24 12.05 0.30
N VAL A 69 -12.29 11.38 0.96
CA VAL A 69 -12.31 11.24 2.42
C VAL A 69 -11.76 12.52 3.05
N THR A 70 -12.51 13.09 3.99
CA THR A 70 -12.17 14.33 4.70
C THR A 70 -11.54 14.06 6.06
N ASP A 71 -11.98 13.00 6.76
CA ASP A 71 -11.37 12.57 8.02
C ASP A 71 -10.29 11.52 7.78
N LEU A 72 -9.03 11.96 7.82
CA LEU A 72 -7.87 11.09 7.61
C LEU A 72 -7.44 10.30 8.85
N ASN A 73 -8.08 10.51 10.00
CA ASN A 73 -7.79 9.75 11.22
C ASN A 73 -8.49 8.39 11.23
N GLN A 74 -9.41 8.16 10.29
CA GLN A 74 -10.09 6.87 10.18
C GLN A 74 -9.13 5.76 9.76
N PRO A 75 -9.37 4.52 10.24
CA PRO A 75 -8.58 3.37 9.83
C PRO A 75 -8.92 2.94 8.40
N VAL A 76 -7.93 2.34 7.72
CA VAL A 76 -8.04 1.80 6.36
C VAL A 76 -9.20 0.81 6.22
N SER A 77 -9.48 0.03 7.27
CA SER A 77 -10.57 -0.97 7.28
C SER A 77 -11.95 -0.40 6.94
N VAL A 78 -12.19 0.90 7.15
CA VAL A 78 -13.46 1.57 6.86
C VAL A 78 -13.66 1.80 5.36
N TYR A 79 -12.57 2.03 4.62
CA TYR A 79 -12.63 2.48 3.22
C TYR A 79 -12.05 1.47 2.23
N MET A 80 -11.30 0.47 2.69
CA MET A 80 -10.74 -0.54 1.80
C MET A 80 -11.82 -1.36 1.07
N THR A 81 -11.47 -1.92 -0.08
CA THR A 81 -12.24 -3.02 -0.65
C THR A 81 -11.89 -4.31 0.09
N PRO A 82 -12.85 -4.94 0.78
CA PRO A 82 -12.58 -6.12 1.58
C PRO A 82 -12.41 -7.36 0.68
N LYS A 83 -11.71 -8.38 1.20
CA LYS A 83 -11.30 -9.58 0.47
C LYS A 83 -12.46 -10.33 -0.19
N GLU A 84 -13.64 -10.32 0.41
CA GLU A 84 -14.83 -11.02 -0.11
C GLU A 84 -15.31 -10.43 -1.45
N ARG A 85 -14.92 -9.19 -1.77
CA ARG A 85 -15.21 -8.54 -3.05
C ARG A 85 -14.03 -8.56 -4.02
N LEU A 86 -12.91 -9.18 -3.65
CA LEU A 86 -11.73 -9.28 -4.50
C LEU A 86 -11.79 -10.54 -5.35
N VAL A 87 -11.33 -10.42 -6.59
CA VAL A 87 -11.02 -11.55 -7.45
C VAL A 87 -9.52 -11.82 -7.32
N THR A 88 -9.15 -13.00 -6.85
CA THR A 88 -7.75 -13.41 -6.63
C THR A 88 -7.40 -14.62 -7.50
N VAL A 89 -6.11 -14.77 -7.82
CA VAL A 89 -5.56 -15.97 -8.48
C VAL A 89 -4.68 -16.70 -7.46
N SER A 90 -4.89 -18.00 -7.32
CA SER A 90 -4.10 -18.91 -6.47
C SER A 90 -3.13 -19.76 -7.29
#